data_AF-A0AAU6P4P1-F1
#
_entry.id   AF-A0AAU6P4P1-F1
#
_cell.length_a   1.000
_cell.length_b   1.000
_cell.length_c   1.000
_cell.angle_alpha   90.00
_cell.angle_beta   90.00
_cell.angle_gamma   90.00
#
_symmetry.space_group_name_H-M   'P 1'
#
loop_
_entity.id
_entity.type
_entity.pdbx_description
1 polymer ?
#
loop_
_entity_poly.entity_id
_entity_poly.type
_entity_poly.pdbx_seq_one_letter_code
_entity_poly.pdbx_strand_id
1 'polypeptide(L)'
;MKRKKKITIGIGILIVGILFWQFGLFNRFNYLTGKIDSWRNSARIVTVGKPLPCGVPCIGLKEKYGFHESNVGCTVTGPQLRGIDAYNAEIEKYLNKRNGKDWREKYRAEMDSLIKNNRLE
;
A
#
# COMPACT_ATOMS: atom_id res chain seq x y z
N MET A 1 -21.75 20.69 31.83
CA MET A 1 -21.35 21.42 30.60
C MET A 1 -22.59 21.80 29.78
N LYS A 2 -22.75 23.06 29.37
CA LYS A 2 -23.96 23.58 28.67
C LYS A 2 -24.22 22.81 27.35
N ARG A 3 -25.49 22.51 27.02
CA ARG A 3 -25.92 21.74 25.83
C ARG A 3 -25.30 22.26 24.52
N LYS A 4 -25.23 23.58 24.34
CA LYS A 4 -24.59 24.22 23.17
C LYS A 4 -23.11 23.83 23.03
N LYS A 5 -22.35 23.80 24.13
CA LYS A 5 -20.92 23.42 24.13
C LYS A 5 -20.71 21.94 23.75
N LYS A 6 -21.62 21.04 24.15
CA LYS A 6 -21.59 19.63 23.74
C LYS A 6 -21.83 19.47 22.23
N ILE A 7 -22.78 20.22 21.67
CA ILE A 7 -23.10 20.19 20.24
C ILE A 7 -21.90 20.68 19.40
N THR A 8 -21.29 21.80 19.78
CA THR A 8 -20.12 22.34 19.05
C THR A 8 -18.95 21.35 19.04
N ILE A 9 -18.66 20.69 20.17
CA ILE A 9 -17.62 19.66 20.25
C ILE A 9 -17.96 18.47 19.34
N GLY A 10 -19.22 18.01 19.36
CA GLY A 10 -19.68 16.92 18.50
C GLY A 10 -19.50 17.23 17.01
N ILE A 11 -19.87 18.44 16.57
CA ILE A 11 -19.67 18.89 15.19
C ILE A 11 -18.18 18.93 14.83
N GLY A 12 -17.34 19.46 15.72
CA GLY A 12 -15.89 19.49 15.50
C GLY A 12 -15.31 18.08 15.30
N ILE A 13 -15.69 17.12 16.14
CA ILE A 13 -15.27 15.71 16.02
C ILE A 13 -15.75 15.11 14.70
N LEU A 14 -16.99 15.39 14.30
CA LEU A 14 -17.55 14.90 13.04
C LEU A 14 -16.75 15.40 11.83
N ILE A 15 -16.42 16.69 11.78
CA ILE A 15 -15.63 17.29 10.70
C ILE A 15 -14.25 16.64 10.61
N VAL A 16 -13.56 16.50 11.75
CA VAL A 16 -12.24 15.84 11.80
C VAL A 16 -12.33 14.39 11.33
N GLY A 17 -13.37 13.66 11.75
CA GLY A 17 -13.63 12.30 11.30
C GLY A 17 -13.82 12.21 9.78
N ILE A 18 -14.59 13.12 9.19
CA ILE A 18 -14.80 13.18 7.74
C ILE A 18 -13.48 13.46 7.01
N LEU A 19 -12.67 14.40 7.50
CA LEU A 19 -11.35 14.69 6.92
C LEU A 19 -10.45 13.45 6.94
N PHE A 20 -10.32 12.79 8.09
CA PHE A 20 -9.52 11.57 8.21
C PHE A 20 -10.02 10.45 7.30
N TRP A 21 -11.33 10.31 7.16
CA TRP A 21 -11.90 9.35 6.22
C TRP A 21 -11.57 9.72 4.77
N GLN A 22 -11.71 10.98 4.37
CA GLN A 22 -11.38 11.43 3.01
C GLN A 22 -9.91 11.18 2.66
N PHE A 23 -8.98 11.37 3.60
CA PHE A 23 -7.55 11.05 3.40
C PHE A 23 -7.23 9.55 3.54
N GLY A 24 -8.23 8.70 3.77
CA GLY A 24 -8.06 7.25 3.83
C GLY A 24 -7.35 6.75 5.08
N LEU A 25 -7.23 7.57 6.14
CA LEU A 25 -6.49 7.22 7.37
C LEU A 25 -7.12 6.07 8.17
N PHE A 26 -8.40 5.78 7.96
CA PHE A 26 -9.07 4.63 8.57
C PHE A 26 -8.87 3.32 7.79
N ASN A 27 -8.22 3.34 6.63
CA ASN A 27 -7.89 2.12 5.91
C ASN A 27 -6.63 1.47 6.48
N ARG A 28 -6.55 0.14 6.42
CA ARG A 28 -5.32 -0.61 6.78
C ARG A 28 -4.09 -0.08 6.06
N PHE A 29 -4.23 0.20 4.75
CA PHE A 29 -3.20 0.80 3.93
C PHE A 29 -3.44 2.31 3.90
N ASN A 30 -2.64 3.03 4.68
CA ASN A 30 -2.59 4.49 4.70
C ASN A 30 -1.15 4.96 4.97
N TYR A 31 -0.92 6.28 4.92
CA TYR A 31 0.39 6.88 5.14
C TYR A 31 1.10 6.42 6.43
N LEU A 32 0.40 6.43 7.57
CA LEU A 32 0.98 6.10 8.87
C LEU A 32 1.38 4.62 8.94
N THR A 33 0.51 3.74 8.43
CA THR A 33 0.83 2.30 8.39
C THR A 33 1.96 2.00 7.40
N GLY A 34 2.09 2.77 6.31
CA GLY A 34 3.21 2.65 5.37
C GLY A 34 4.56 3.00 6.01
N LYS A 35 4.59 4.02 6.86
CA LYS A 35 5.78 4.34 7.67
C LYS A 35 6.12 3.25 8.68
N ILE A 36 5.12 2.73 9.39
CA ILE A 36 5.31 1.67 10.39
C ILE A 36 5.82 0.39 9.72
N ASP A 37 5.21 -0.04 8.62
CA ASP A 37 5.59 -1.24 7.90
C ASP A 37 6.99 -1.11 7.27
N SER A 38 7.33 0.07 6.75
CA SER A 38 8.70 0.40 6.31
C SER A 38 9.72 0.26 7.44
N TRP A 39 9.39 0.80 8.62
CA TRP A 39 10.29 0.75 9.79
C TRP A 39 10.50 -0.67 10.32
N ARG A 40 9.47 -1.52 10.23
CA ARG A 40 9.50 -2.91 10.69
C ARG A 40 10.04 -3.90 9.66
N ASN A 41 10.52 -3.44 8.50
CA ASN A 41 10.89 -4.29 7.36
C ASN A 41 9.76 -5.23 6.90
N SER A 42 8.50 -4.84 7.14
CA SER A 42 7.32 -5.60 6.75
C SER A 42 6.60 -4.92 5.59
N ALA A 43 7.37 -4.35 4.66
CA ALA A 43 6.89 -3.59 3.54
C ALA A 43 5.95 -4.43 2.66
N ARG A 44 4.85 -3.82 2.22
CA ARG A 44 3.92 -4.43 1.27
C ARG A 44 3.70 -3.51 0.09
N ILE A 45 3.64 -4.02 -1.13
CA ILE A 45 3.11 -3.25 -2.25
C ILE A 45 1.66 -3.68 -2.44
N VAL A 46 0.76 -2.72 -2.34
CA VAL A 46 -0.68 -2.98 -2.45
C VAL A 46 -1.11 -2.80 -3.89
N THR A 47 -1.71 -3.83 -4.47
CA THR A 47 -2.20 -3.83 -5.85
C THR A 47 -3.72 -3.93 -5.90
N VAL A 48 -4.33 -3.18 -6.83
CA VAL A 48 -5.76 -3.21 -7.11
C VAL A 48 -5.96 -3.97 -8.42
N GLY A 49 -6.98 -4.82 -8.48
CA GLY A 49 -7.29 -5.65 -9.64
C GLY A 49 -6.94 -7.11 -9.43
N LYS A 50 -6.77 -7.86 -10.53
CA LYS A 50 -6.49 -9.29 -10.48
C LYS A 50 -5.04 -9.56 -10.06
N PRO A 51 -4.78 -10.54 -9.19
CA PRO A 51 -3.42 -10.92 -8.82
C PRO A 51 -2.68 -11.53 -10.01
N LEU A 52 -1.36 -11.37 -10.02
CA LEU A 52 -0.51 -11.94 -11.06
C LEU A 52 -0.31 -13.45 -10.83
N PRO A 53 -0.63 -14.33 -11.81
CA PRO A 53 -0.64 -15.78 -11.62
C PRO A 53 0.73 -16.40 -11.88
N CYS A 54 1.75 -16.06 -11.10
CA CYS A 54 3.12 -16.54 -11.34
C CYS A 54 3.74 -17.33 -10.18
N GLY A 55 2.92 -17.74 -9.21
CA GLY A 55 3.25 -18.77 -8.23
C GLY A 55 4.41 -18.42 -7.28
N VAL A 56 5.06 -19.48 -6.77
CA VAL A 56 6.18 -19.40 -5.81
C VAL A 56 7.37 -18.57 -6.33
N PRO A 57 7.81 -18.68 -7.61
CA PRO A 57 8.95 -17.89 -8.10
C PRO A 57 8.76 -16.37 -7.93
N CYS A 58 7.54 -15.87 -8.14
CA CYS A 58 7.24 -14.46 -7.95
C CYS A 58 7.23 -14.01 -6.50
N ILE A 59 6.84 -14.89 -5.58
CA ILE A 59 6.90 -14.59 -4.15
C ILE A 59 8.37 -14.43 -3.74
N GLY A 60 9.23 -15.37 -4.14
CA GLY A 60 10.67 -15.30 -3.87
C GLY A 60 11.33 -14.05 -4.47
N LEU A 61 10.95 -13.65 -5.69
CA LEU A 61 11.46 -12.41 -6.29
C LEU A 61 11.03 -11.16 -5.49
N LYS A 62 9.76 -11.08 -5.06
CA LYS A 62 9.29 -9.94 -4.24
C LYS A 62 10.04 -9.88 -2.90
N GLU A 63 10.24 -11.03 -2.25
CA GLU A 63 11.00 -11.14 -1.00
C GLU A 63 12.47 -10.74 -1.16
N LYS A 64 13.11 -11.12 -2.28
CA LYS A 64 14.47 -10.66 -2.65
C LYS A 64 14.55 -9.13 -2.67
N TYR A 65 13.53 -8.45 -3.22
CA TYR A 65 13.44 -7.00 -3.24
C TYR A 65 12.91 -6.39 -1.93
N GLY A 66 12.56 -7.21 -0.94
CA GLY A 66 12.25 -6.76 0.41
C GLY A 66 10.82 -6.33 0.66
N PHE A 67 9.87 -6.81 -0.15
CA PHE A 67 8.46 -6.54 0.05
C PHE A 67 7.59 -7.77 -0.21
N HIS A 68 6.37 -7.74 0.33
CA HIS A 68 5.32 -8.69 -0.02
C HIS A 68 4.25 -8.00 -0.89
N GLU A 69 3.51 -8.78 -1.67
CA GLU A 69 2.33 -8.23 -2.36
C GLU A 69 1.09 -8.35 -1.47
N SER A 70 0.24 -7.32 -1.51
CA SER A 70 -1.11 -7.39 -0.93
C SER A 70 -2.13 -6.96 -1.97
N ASN A 71 -2.86 -7.90 -2.54
CA ASN A 71 -3.93 -7.60 -3.48
C ASN A 71 -5.23 -7.28 -2.72
N VAL A 72 -5.89 -6.17 -3.06
CA VAL A 72 -7.16 -5.75 -2.43
C VAL A 72 -8.39 -6.01 -3.29
N GLY A 73 -8.23 -6.74 -4.40
CA GLY A 73 -9.29 -7.04 -5.36
C GLY A 73 -9.66 -5.85 -6.25
N CYS A 74 -10.79 -5.97 -6.92
CA CYS A 74 -11.27 -4.98 -7.91
C CYS A 74 -12.19 -3.92 -7.30
N THR A 75 -12.88 -4.23 -6.21
CA THR A 75 -13.88 -3.34 -5.61
C THR A 75 -13.26 -2.51 -4.51
N VAL A 76 -12.82 -1.30 -4.87
CA VAL A 76 -12.17 -0.36 -3.95
C VAL A 76 -12.89 0.99 -3.96
N THR A 77 -12.97 1.63 -2.80
CA THR A 77 -13.57 2.96 -2.68
C THR A 77 -12.55 4.06 -2.94
N GLY A 78 -12.99 5.27 -3.30
CA GLY A 78 -12.10 6.43 -3.48
C GLY A 78 -11.20 6.74 -2.26
N PRO A 79 -11.75 6.78 -1.03
CA PRO A 79 -10.95 6.91 0.19
C PRO A 79 -9.91 5.79 0.38
N GLN A 80 -10.27 4.55 0.04
CA GLN A 80 -9.35 3.41 0.11
C GLN A 80 -8.22 3.53 -0.90
N LEU A 81 -8.52 3.92 -2.14
CA LEU A 81 -7.50 4.19 -3.17
C LEU A 81 -6.50 5.25 -2.71
N ARG A 82 -6.97 6.38 -2.18
CA ARG A 82 -6.08 7.43 -1.66
C ARG A 82 -5.19 6.96 -0.51
N GLY A 83 -5.75 6.12 0.38
CA GLY A 83 -4.97 5.48 1.44
C GLY A 83 -3.88 4.56 0.88
N ILE A 84 -4.23 3.72 -0.11
CA ILE A 84 -3.32 2.82 -0.80
C ILE A 84 -2.20 3.60 -1.50
N ASP A 85 -2.53 4.68 -2.21
CA ASP A 85 -1.54 5.52 -2.90
C ASP A 85 -0.56 6.14 -1.91
N ALA A 86 -1.07 6.71 -0.82
CA ALA A 86 -0.23 7.30 0.24
C ALA A 86 0.64 6.24 0.94
N TYR A 87 0.09 5.05 1.18
CA TYR A 87 0.82 3.91 1.74
C TYR A 87 1.95 3.46 0.80
N ASN A 88 1.62 3.17 -0.46
CA ASN A 88 2.57 2.69 -1.47
C ASN A 88 3.68 3.72 -1.72
N ALA A 89 3.39 5.02 -1.65
CA ALA A 89 4.39 6.07 -1.77
C ALA A 89 5.45 6.03 -0.65
N GLU A 90 5.04 5.74 0.60
CA GLU A 90 5.99 5.57 1.71
C GLU A 90 6.81 4.29 1.56
N ILE A 91 6.17 3.20 1.14
CA ILE A 91 6.87 1.93 0.85
C ILE A 91 7.89 2.12 -0.29
N GLU A 92 7.54 2.84 -1.34
CA GLU A 92 8.44 3.11 -2.48
C GLU A 92 9.69 3.87 -2.03
N LYS A 93 9.55 4.85 -1.11
CA LYS A 93 10.71 5.56 -0.52
C LYS A 93 11.62 4.59 0.23
N TYR A 94 11.05 3.69 1.03
CA TYR A 94 11.81 2.66 1.74
C TYR A 94 12.53 1.72 0.78
N LEU A 95 11.85 1.22 -0.26
CA LEU A 95 12.45 0.31 -1.24
C LEU A 95 13.53 0.99 -2.09
N ASN A 96 13.35 2.26 -2.46
CA ASN A 96 14.38 3.07 -3.12
C ASN A 96 15.63 3.21 -2.25
N LYS A 97 15.46 3.40 -0.93
CA LYS A 97 16.58 3.46 0.02
C LYS A 97 17.28 2.11 0.16
N ARG A 98 16.53 1.01 0.15
CA ARG A 98 17.05 -0.36 0.32
C ARG A 98 17.77 -0.86 -0.93
N ASN A 99 17.19 -0.66 -2.10
CA ASN A 99 17.58 -1.35 -3.35
C ASN A 99 18.21 -0.40 -4.40
N GLY A 100 18.21 0.92 -4.16
CA GLY A 100 18.60 1.93 -5.16
C GLY A 100 17.42 2.43 -5.98
N LYS A 101 17.53 3.62 -6.61
CA LYS A 101 16.41 4.29 -7.30
C LYS A 101 15.89 3.54 -8.54
N ASP A 102 16.70 2.68 -9.13
CA ASP A 102 16.42 1.92 -10.36
C ASP A 102 15.89 0.51 -10.07
N TRP A 103 15.66 0.16 -8.79
CA TRP A 103 15.25 -1.18 -8.39
C TRP A 103 13.99 -1.66 -9.10
N ARG A 104 13.04 -0.76 -9.36
CA ARG A 104 11.75 -1.10 -9.96
C ARG A 104 11.89 -1.54 -11.41
N GLU A 105 12.85 -1.00 -12.16
CA GLU A 105 13.16 -1.42 -13.53
C GLU A 105 13.80 -2.81 -13.53
N LYS A 106 14.79 -3.03 -12.65
CA LYS A 106 15.45 -4.33 -12.45
C LYS A 106 14.45 -5.41 -12.03
N TYR A 107 13.59 -5.10 -11.06
CA TYR A 107 12.53 -6.00 -10.61
C TYR A 107 11.57 -6.38 -11.74
N ARG A 108 11.16 -5.41 -12.58
CA ARG A 108 10.29 -5.68 -13.73
C ARG A 108 10.96 -6.58 -14.76
N ALA A 109 12.22 -6.33 -15.09
CA ALA A 109 12.97 -7.17 -16.03
C ALA A 109 13.12 -8.62 -15.52
N GLU A 110 13.43 -8.79 -14.23
CA GLU A 110 13.49 -10.12 -13.60
C GLU A 110 12.11 -10.80 -13.59
N MET A 111 11.05 -10.04 -13.27
CA MET A 111 9.67 -10.52 -13.25
C MET A 111 9.21 -10.99 -14.63
N ASP A 112 9.47 -10.20 -15.67
CA ASP A 112 9.08 -10.52 -17.05
C ASP A 112 9.81 -11.78 -17.56
N SER A 113 11.08 -11.94 -17.18
CA SER A 113 11.85 -13.17 -17.46
C SER A 113 11.22 -14.39 -16.79
N LEU A 114 10.82 -14.29 -15.52
CA LEU A 114 10.15 -15.37 -14.80
C LEU A 114 8.80 -15.73 -15.41
N ILE A 115 7.98 -14.74 -15.77
CA ILE A 115 6.68 -14.99 -16.40
C ILE A 115 6.85 -15.67 -17.75
N LYS A 116 7.83 -15.22 -18.55
CA LYS A 116 8.11 -15.82 -19.85
C LYS A 116 8.50 -17.29 -19.72
N ASN A 117 9.37 -17.61 -18.76
CA ASN A 117 9.82 -18.99 -18.54
C ASN A 117 8.68 -19.89 -18.00
N ASN A 118 7.86 -19.41 -17.05
CA ASN A 118 6.69 -20.15 -16.55
C ASN A 118 5.57 -20.35 -17.59
N ARG A 119 5.56 -19.60 -18.70
CA ARG A 119 4.62 -19.80 -19.82
C ARG A 119 5.15 -20.78 -20.88
N LEU A 120 6.43 -21.13 -20.80
CA LEU A 120 7.10 -22.07 -21.70
C LEU A 120 7.18 -23.48 -21.13
N GLU A 121 6.81 -23.65 -19.85
CA GLU A 121 6.51 -24.94 -19.19
C GLU A 121 5.01 -25.28 -19.31
#